data_AF-A0A852ZXW1-F1
#
_entry.id   AF-A0A852ZXW1-F1
#
_cell.length_a   1.000
_cell.length_b   1.000
_cell.length_c   1.000
_cell.angle_alpha   90.00
_cell.angle_beta   90.00
_cell.angle_gamma   90.00
#
_symmetry.space_group_name_H-M   'P 1'
#
loop_
_entity.id
_entity.type
_entity.pdbx_description
1 polymer ?
#
loop_
_entity_poly.entity_id
_entity_poly.type
_entity_poly.pdbx_seq_one_letter_code
_entity_poly.pdbx_strand_id
1 'polypeptide(L)'
;MSERNELMIWLNTTPPSRWARIGKGKTPHLSKFNDETLCGRVIDPDKGSAYIEHEESLELGGAPCASCWKKMKAEVDAMDLAEESATEGAEGEEVDVPAKKTEDDMSVVREQVEANIERIPSLVEADNMDGAKELHDETELLIQKLPREERMPLRLKMKAAGEPQEKPEEKPVASTEVVSYETRDYTTVEGVPELIELGTTRMVEGVNLHLRTADLAKDIAGLLLDIWRRISRKDGMPDLRGDTDAAKKATSAMLKAVGTKLKDEQPADDYDVEQAVKKLTRAIQHQRSDVRAEYLRGLDADTPEAEEERKGYAAILANKPPNVDVSAFLADFYRVKLKGQTELARERWHQKKALEAAGEGVESELEEEETDERVAKVVQQLVKDIKAARPEDFESASEETKEQLRAQLEEINRAIKAMITAVI
;
A
#
# COMPACT_ATOMS: atom_id res chain seq x y z
N MET A 1 -26.15 4.44 -20.25
CA MET A 1 -25.52 3.51 -21.21
C MET A 1 -25.51 2.12 -20.58
N SER A 2 -25.41 1.01 -21.33
CA SER A 2 -25.25 -0.30 -20.69
C SER A 2 -23.83 -0.41 -20.09
N GLU A 3 -23.65 -1.13 -18.98
CA GLU A 3 -22.33 -1.33 -18.32
C GLU A 3 -21.24 -1.81 -19.30
N ARG A 4 -21.64 -2.41 -20.42
CA ARG A 4 -20.78 -2.85 -21.51
C ARG A 4 -20.18 -1.70 -22.33
N ASN A 5 -20.91 -0.60 -22.52
CA ASN A 5 -20.44 0.53 -23.32
C ASN A 5 -19.39 1.36 -22.58
N GLU A 6 -19.56 1.57 -21.27
CA GLU A 6 -18.59 2.29 -20.41
C GLU A 6 -17.21 1.61 -20.43
N LEU A 7 -17.21 0.27 -20.39
CA LEU A 7 -16.02 -0.57 -20.48
C LEU A 7 -15.26 -0.40 -21.80
N MET A 8 -15.99 -0.42 -22.92
CA MET A 8 -15.38 -0.35 -24.25
C MET A 8 -14.79 1.03 -24.52
N ILE A 9 -15.39 2.09 -24.01
CA ILE A 9 -14.84 3.45 -24.13
C ILE A 9 -13.49 3.54 -23.43
N TRP A 10 -13.39 3.03 -22.19
CA TRP A 10 -12.16 3.08 -21.42
C TRP A 10 -11.04 2.18 -21.98
N LEU A 11 -11.36 1.01 -22.52
CA LEU A 11 -10.36 0.15 -23.19
C LEU A 11 -9.79 0.79 -24.47
N ASN A 12 -10.55 1.70 -25.10
CA ASN A 12 -10.17 2.37 -26.35
C ASN A 12 -9.46 3.72 -26.13
N THR A 13 -9.17 4.13 -24.89
CA THR A 13 -8.38 5.35 -24.64
C THR A 13 -6.93 5.18 -25.13
N THR A 14 -6.19 6.28 -25.30
CA THR A 14 -4.77 6.22 -25.69
C THR A 14 -3.88 6.65 -24.51
N PRO A 15 -2.92 5.81 -24.05
CA PRO A 15 -2.66 4.44 -24.52
C PRO A 15 -3.81 3.48 -24.17
N PRO A 16 -3.94 2.33 -24.86
CA PRO A 16 -5.03 1.39 -24.62
C PRO A 16 -4.79 0.57 -23.35
N SER A 17 -5.76 0.60 -22.45
CA SER A 17 -5.80 -0.31 -21.30
C SER A 17 -6.18 -1.72 -21.75
N ARG A 18 -5.66 -2.75 -21.06
CA ARG A 18 -5.89 -4.15 -21.41
C ARG A 18 -6.46 -4.94 -20.25
N TRP A 19 -7.05 -6.08 -20.53
CA TRP A 19 -7.39 -7.05 -19.51
C TRP A 19 -6.17 -7.89 -19.15
N ALA A 20 -6.07 -8.27 -17.88
CA ALA A 20 -5.03 -9.16 -17.38
C ALA A 20 -5.58 -10.10 -16.31
N ARG A 21 -5.07 -11.33 -16.27
CA ARG A 21 -5.19 -12.23 -15.12
C ARG A 21 -4.00 -12.03 -14.19
N ILE A 22 -4.22 -12.14 -12.88
CA ILE A 22 -3.16 -12.04 -11.88
C ILE A 22 -2.94 -13.39 -11.20
N GLY A 23 -1.70 -13.87 -11.27
CA GLY A 23 -1.34 -15.22 -10.85
C GLY A 23 -2.17 -16.28 -11.58
N LYS A 24 -2.50 -17.37 -10.88
CA LYS A 24 -3.43 -18.41 -11.38
C LYS A 24 -4.91 -18.05 -11.21
N GLY A 25 -5.24 -16.79 -10.89
CA GLY A 25 -6.60 -16.35 -10.61
C GLY A 25 -7.46 -16.23 -11.88
N LYS A 26 -8.75 -16.54 -11.77
CA LYS A 26 -9.74 -16.43 -12.87
C LYS A 26 -10.42 -15.05 -12.95
N THR A 27 -10.19 -14.16 -11.98
CA THR A 27 -10.82 -12.84 -11.97
C THR A 27 -10.07 -11.91 -12.94
N PRO A 28 -10.73 -11.36 -13.96
CA PRO A 28 -10.09 -10.43 -14.87
C PRO A 28 -9.85 -9.08 -14.17
N HIS A 29 -8.66 -8.54 -14.38
CA HIS A 29 -8.24 -7.24 -13.88
C HIS A 29 -8.00 -6.29 -15.06
N LEU A 30 -8.28 -5.01 -14.89
CA LEU A 30 -7.90 -3.97 -15.85
C LEU A 30 -6.46 -3.53 -15.56
N SER A 31 -5.64 -3.47 -16.61
CA SER A 31 -4.25 -3.01 -16.56
C SER A 31 -4.16 -1.49 -16.67
N LYS A 32 -3.02 -0.98 -16.19
CA LYS A 32 -2.48 0.36 -16.41
C LYS A 32 -1.21 0.20 -17.27
N PHE A 33 -0.73 1.29 -17.85
CA PHE A 33 0.38 1.37 -18.81
C PHE A 33 1.77 0.89 -18.33
N ASN A 34 1.88 0.27 -17.15
CA ASN A 34 3.13 -0.10 -16.48
C ASN A 34 3.17 -1.56 -15.98
N ASP A 35 2.51 -2.49 -16.68
CA ASP A 35 2.39 -3.89 -16.25
C ASP A 35 1.83 -4.04 -14.82
N GLU A 36 1.03 -3.09 -14.39
CA GLU A 36 0.26 -3.15 -13.15
C GLU A 36 -1.22 -3.06 -13.45
N THR A 37 -2.02 -3.67 -12.60
CA THR A 37 -3.48 -3.52 -12.65
C THR A 37 -3.93 -2.24 -11.97
N LEU A 38 -5.12 -1.74 -12.28
CA LEU A 38 -5.71 -0.60 -11.58
C LEU A 38 -5.76 -0.79 -10.06
N CYS A 39 -5.86 -2.02 -9.57
CA CYS A 39 -5.84 -2.33 -8.14
C CYS A 39 -4.43 -2.47 -7.54
N GLY A 40 -3.37 -2.21 -8.32
CA GLY A 40 -1.98 -2.17 -7.87
C GLY A 40 -1.31 -3.53 -7.78
N ARG A 41 -1.78 -4.53 -8.53
CA ARG A 41 -1.11 -5.83 -8.64
C ARG A 41 -0.25 -5.85 -9.91
N VAL A 42 1.00 -6.31 -9.76
CA VAL A 42 1.94 -6.48 -10.87
C VAL A 42 1.54 -7.68 -11.72
N ILE A 43 1.57 -7.50 -13.04
CA ILE A 43 1.36 -8.54 -14.05
C ILE A 43 2.71 -9.22 -14.26
N ASP A 44 2.94 -10.27 -13.49
CA ASP A 44 4.16 -11.07 -13.50
C ASP A 44 3.92 -12.42 -14.21
N PRO A 45 4.49 -12.64 -15.42
CA PRO A 45 4.36 -13.88 -16.19
C PRO A 45 4.87 -15.11 -15.45
N ASP A 46 5.95 -14.97 -14.67
CA ASP A 46 6.56 -16.08 -13.94
C ASP A 46 5.67 -16.56 -12.78
N LYS A 47 4.77 -15.68 -12.31
CA LYS A 47 3.74 -16.01 -11.32
C LYS A 47 2.43 -16.49 -11.94
N GLY A 48 2.36 -16.60 -13.27
CA GLY A 48 1.18 -17.05 -14.03
C GLY A 48 0.24 -15.92 -14.47
N SER A 49 0.60 -14.66 -14.22
CA SER A 49 -0.18 -13.51 -14.68
C SER A 49 0.00 -13.34 -16.18
N ALA A 50 -1.02 -12.87 -16.88
CA ALA A 50 -0.92 -12.62 -18.32
C ALA A 50 -1.93 -11.57 -18.75
N TYR A 51 -1.62 -10.84 -19.81
CA TYR A 51 -2.65 -10.11 -20.56
C TYR A 51 -3.60 -11.11 -21.22
N ILE A 52 -4.88 -10.76 -21.25
CA ILE A 52 -5.94 -11.54 -21.87
C ILE A 52 -6.75 -10.64 -22.81
N GLU A 53 -7.32 -11.23 -23.84
CA GLU A 53 -8.21 -10.49 -24.74
C GLU A 53 -9.55 -10.18 -24.07
N HIS A 54 -10.30 -9.23 -24.61
CA HIS A 54 -11.60 -8.87 -24.03
C HIS A 54 -12.59 -10.06 -24.08
N GLU A 55 -12.59 -10.84 -25.16
CA GLU A 55 -13.41 -12.05 -25.29
C GLU A 55 -13.08 -13.07 -24.19
N GLU A 56 -11.79 -13.31 -23.92
CA GLU A 56 -11.32 -14.19 -22.84
C GLU A 56 -11.77 -13.66 -21.46
N SER A 57 -11.78 -12.34 -21.26
CA SER A 57 -12.29 -11.73 -20.02
C SER A 57 -13.78 -12.01 -19.77
N LEU A 58 -14.58 -12.15 -20.83
CA LEU A 58 -16.00 -12.47 -20.77
C LEU A 58 -16.23 -13.97 -20.53
N GLU A 59 -15.42 -14.81 -21.17
CA GLU A 59 -15.46 -16.28 -21.03
C GLU A 59 -15.07 -16.75 -19.63
N LEU A 60 -14.21 -16.01 -18.92
CA LEU A 60 -13.85 -16.29 -17.53
C LEU A 60 -15.04 -16.20 -16.55
N GLY A 61 -16.22 -15.72 -16.99
CA GLY A 61 -17.50 -15.83 -16.29
C GLY A 61 -17.57 -15.12 -14.93
N GLY A 62 -16.51 -14.43 -14.54
CA GLY A 62 -16.39 -13.67 -13.31
C GLY A 62 -16.56 -12.19 -13.59
N ALA A 63 -17.33 -11.52 -12.74
CA ALA A 63 -17.29 -10.06 -12.70
C ALA A 63 -15.83 -9.60 -12.59
N PRO A 64 -15.43 -8.53 -13.30
CA PRO A 64 -14.10 -8.00 -13.20
C PRO A 64 -13.77 -7.66 -11.74
N CYS A 65 -12.47 -7.62 -11.42
CA CYS A 65 -12.02 -7.31 -10.07
C CYS A 65 -12.74 -6.07 -9.55
N ALA A 66 -13.54 -6.21 -8.48
CA ALA A 66 -14.39 -5.14 -7.98
C ALA A 66 -13.62 -3.84 -7.67
N SER A 67 -12.35 -3.97 -7.30
CA SER A 67 -11.46 -2.81 -7.09
C SER A 67 -11.03 -2.13 -8.39
N CYS A 68 -10.72 -2.90 -9.44
CA CYS A 68 -10.46 -2.36 -10.78
C CYS A 68 -11.73 -1.70 -11.33
N TRP A 69 -12.89 -2.37 -11.18
CA TRP A 69 -14.19 -1.87 -11.62
C TRP A 69 -14.55 -0.53 -10.99
N LYS A 70 -14.43 -0.43 -9.66
CA LYS A 70 -14.74 0.81 -8.92
C LYS A 70 -13.85 1.97 -9.37
N LYS A 71 -12.58 1.70 -9.68
CA LYS A 71 -11.62 2.72 -10.14
C LYS A 71 -11.91 3.18 -11.57
N MET A 72 -12.15 2.23 -12.48
CA MET A 72 -12.56 2.52 -13.84
C MET A 72 -13.83 3.38 -13.84
N LYS A 73 -14.85 3.00 -13.05
CA LYS A 73 -16.09 3.77 -12.96
C LYS A 73 -15.84 5.20 -12.47
N ALA A 74 -15.01 5.38 -11.46
CA ALA A 74 -14.65 6.72 -10.98
C ALA A 74 -13.88 7.55 -12.03
N GLU A 75 -13.07 6.93 -12.88
CA GLU A 75 -12.38 7.60 -13.98
C GLU A 75 -13.36 7.97 -15.12
N VAL A 76 -14.27 7.07 -15.48
CA VAL A 76 -15.32 7.35 -16.48
C VAL A 76 -16.25 8.46 -15.98
N ASP A 77 -16.73 8.38 -14.73
CA ASP A 77 -17.55 9.44 -14.12
C ASP A 77 -16.80 10.80 -14.12
N ALA A 78 -15.47 10.80 -13.94
CA ALA A 78 -14.65 12.00 -14.00
C ALA A 78 -14.46 12.53 -15.43
N MET A 79 -14.41 11.64 -16.43
CA MET A 79 -14.36 12.01 -17.85
C MET A 79 -15.69 12.58 -18.34
N ASP A 80 -16.80 11.97 -17.94
CA ASP A 80 -18.15 12.45 -18.26
C ASP A 80 -18.41 13.83 -17.63
N LEU A 81 -17.99 14.06 -16.38
CA LEU A 81 -18.06 15.39 -15.76
C LEU A 81 -17.17 16.41 -16.47
N ALA A 82 -16.02 16.00 -16.99
CA ALA A 82 -15.16 16.87 -17.79
C ALA A 82 -15.79 17.19 -19.16
N GLU A 83 -16.54 16.26 -19.75
CA GLU A 83 -17.20 16.42 -21.05
C GLU A 83 -18.55 17.16 -20.96
N GLU A 84 -19.33 16.94 -19.90
CA GLU A 84 -20.54 17.74 -19.56
C GLU A 84 -20.15 19.19 -19.22
N SER A 85 -19.03 19.40 -18.50
CA SER A 85 -18.47 20.75 -18.31
C SER A 85 -17.99 21.41 -19.62
N ALA A 86 -17.83 20.62 -20.70
CA ALA A 86 -17.46 21.10 -22.02
C ALA A 86 -18.65 21.25 -22.98
N THR A 87 -19.85 20.75 -22.64
CA THR A 87 -21.00 20.68 -23.57
C THR A 87 -22.29 21.33 -23.07
N GLU A 88 -22.46 21.62 -21.77
CA GLU A 88 -23.61 22.39 -21.26
C GLU A 88 -23.36 23.92 -21.25
N GLY A 89 -23.16 24.48 -22.45
CA GLY A 89 -22.96 25.91 -22.68
C GLY A 89 -23.59 26.39 -23.99
N ALA A 90 -24.84 26.02 -24.24
CA ALA A 90 -25.63 26.55 -25.37
C ALA A 90 -27.12 26.61 -25.01
N GLU A 91 -27.49 27.64 -24.25
CA GLU A 91 -28.75 28.43 -24.31
C GLU A 91 -29.14 28.94 -22.91
N GLY A 92 -28.90 30.24 -22.65
CA GLY A 92 -29.57 30.98 -21.58
C GLY A 92 -28.67 31.78 -20.63
N GLU A 93 -28.65 33.09 -20.86
CA GLU A 93 -28.36 34.17 -19.90
C GLU A 93 -26.89 34.49 -19.55
N GLU A 94 -26.48 35.70 -19.95
CA GLU A 94 -25.14 36.30 -19.81
C GLU A 94 -24.70 36.40 -18.34
N VAL A 95 -23.77 35.55 -17.91
CA VAL A 95 -22.85 35.84 -16.81
C VAL A 95 -21.45 35.45 -17.24
N ASP A 96 -20.55 36.43 -17.18
CA ASP A 96 -19.15 36.40 -17.59
C ASP A 96 -18.35 35.33 -16.82
N VAL A 97 -17.99 34.22 -17.48
CA VAL A 97 -17.16 33.12 -16.96
C VAL A 97 -15.93 32.97 -17.88
N PRO A 98 -14.71 32.88 -17.32
CA PRO A 98 -13.46 33.06 -18.07
C PRO A 98 -13.19 31.93 -19.06
N ALA A 99 -12.71 32.32 -20.24
CA ALA A 99 -12.42 31.45 -21.37
C ALA A 99 -11.52 30.25 -21.02
N LYS A 100 -11.79 29.13 -21.70
CA LYS A 100 -10.94 27.95 -21.79
C LYS A 100 -9.57 28.41 -22.32
N LYS A 101 -8.55 28.41 -21.46
CA LYS A 101 -7.20 28.88 -21.81
C LYS A 101 -6.69 28.12 -23.03
N THR A 102 -6.28 28.86 -24.04
CA THR A 102 -5.71 28.30 -25.27
C THR A 102 -4.33 27.72 -24.97
N GLU A 103 -3.83 26.86 -25.87
CA GLU A 103 -2.46 26.34 -25.78
C GLU A 103 -1.42 27.47 -25.74
N ASP A 104 -1.73 28.61 -26.38
CA ASP A 104 -0.96 29.85 -26.33
C ASP A 104 -0.91 30.46 -24.91
N ASP A 105 -2.02 30.47 -24.17
CA ASP A 105 -2.04 30.98 -22.78
C ASP A 105 -1.16 30.13 -21.85
N MET A 106 -1.06 28.84 -22.11
CA MET A 106 -0.23 27.92 -21.32
C MET A 106 1.25 28.09 -21.65
N SER A 107 1.59 28.42 -22.90
CA SER A 107 2.97 28.79 -23.29
C SER A 107 3.44 30.03 -22.54
N VAL A 108 2.60 31.06 -22.45
CA VAL A 108 2.93 32.30 -21.71
C VAL A 108 3.16 32.01 -20.22
N VAL A 109 2.34 31.15 -19.62
CA VAL A 109 2.54 30.74 -18.21
C VAL A 109 3.86 29.99 -18.03
N ARG A 110 4.26 29.11 -18.95
CA ARG A 110 5.55 28.41 -18.90
C ARG A 110 6.73 29.37 -18.98
N GLU A 111 6.72 30.28 -19.96
CA GLU A 111 7.78 31.28 -20.14
C GLU A 111 7.91 32.16 -18.90
N GLN A 112 6.79 32.54 -18.27
CA GLN A 112 6.81 33.35 -17.06
C GLN A 112 7.33 32.58 -15.83
N VAL A 113 7.00 31.29 -15.70
CA VAL A 113 7.58 30.44 -14.65
C VAL A 113 9.10 30.32 -14.83
N GLU A 114 9.57 30.05 -16.05
CA GLU A 114 11.01 29.91 -16.32
C GLU A 114 11.76 31.22 -16.06
N ALA A 115 11.22 32.36 -16.53
CA ALA A 115 11.80 33.67 -16.29
C ALA A 115 11.87 34.03 -14.79
N ASN A 116 10.85 33.65 -14.00
CA ASN A 116 10.89 33.86 -12.57
C ASN A 116 11.95 32.97 -11.88
N ILE A 117 12.02 31.68 -12.25
CA ILE A 117 13.03 30.75 -11.72
C ILE A 117 14.45 31.27 -12.01
N GLU A 118 14.71 31.81 -13.19
CA GLU A 118 16.01 32.40 -13.54
C GLU A 118 16.35 33.68 -12.74
N ARG A 119 15.34 34.38 -12.23
CA ARG A 119 15.50 35.65 -11.52
C ARG A 119 15.65 35.49 -10.01
N ILE A 120 15.15 34.40 -9.42
CA ILE A 120 15.31 34.09 -7.99
C ILE A 120 16.79 34.14 -7.54
N PRO A 121 17.76 33.51 -8.25
CA PRO A 121 19.17 33.54 -7.85
C PRO A 121 19.74 34.95 -7.79
N SER A 122 19.35 35.83 -8.71
CA SER A 122 19.81 37.23 -8.73
C SER A 122 19.34 38.02 -7.49
N LEU A 123 18.16 37.69 -6.97
CA LEU A 123 17.62 38.31 -5.75
C LEU A 123 18.34 37.77 -4.50
N VAL A 124 18.62 36.47 -4.47
CA VAL A 124 19.43 35.84 -3.41
C VAL A 124 20.86 36.40 -3.40
N GLU A 125 21.50 36.55 -4.55
CA GLU A 125 22.84 37.15 -4.68
C GLU A 125 22.89 38.62 -4.25
N ALA A 126 21.80 39.35 -4.44
CA ALA A 126 21.65 40.73 -4.01
C ALA A 126 21.27 40.88 -2.52
N ASP A 127 21.24 39.78 -1.76
CA ASP A 127 20.80 39.72 -0.35
C ASP A 127 19.35 40.26 -0.15
N ASN A 128 18.52 40.17 -1.20
CA ASN A 128 17.11 40.55 -1.18
C ASN A 128 16.22 39.32 -0.93
N MET A 129 16.31 38.77 0.27
CA MET A 129 15.61 37.53 0.66
C MET A 129 14.08 37.68 0.65
N ASP A 130 13.56 38.86 1.00
CA ASP A 130 12.12 39.13 0.96
C ASP A 130 11.61 39.13 -0.49
N GLY A 131 12.33 39.78 -1.41
CA GLY A 131 11.98 39.75 -2.84
C GLY A 131 12.11 38.37 -3.47
N ALA A 132 13.12 37.58 -3.08
CA ALA A 132 13.27 36.21 -3.55
C ALA A 132 12.11 35.32 -3.10
N LYS A 133 11.61 35.51 -1.86
CA LYS A 133 10.47 34.79 -1.32
C LYS A 133 9.16 35.19 -2.00
N GLU A 134 8.91 36.48 -2.22
CA GLU A 134 7.73 36.95 -2.96
C GLU A 134 7.70 36.35 -4.37
N LEU A 135 8.83 36.39 -5.08
CA LEU A 135 8.93 35.82 -6.43
C LEU A 135 8.74 34.30 -6.44
N HIS A 136 9.21 33.60 -5.41
CA HIS A 136 9.00 32.17 -5.23
C HIS A 136 7.50 31.84 -5.08
N ASP A 137 6.78 32.57 -4.22
CA ASP A 137 5.35 32.36 -3.97
C ASP A 137 4.52 32.67 -5.23
N GLU A 138 4.85 33.73 -5.96
CA GLU A 138 4.23 34.05 -7.26
C GLU A 138 4.46 32.94 -8.29
N THR A 139 5.67 32.39 -8.34
CA THR A 139 6.03 31.30 -9.27
C THR A 139 5.29 30.01 -8.94
N GLU A 140 5.12 29.69 -7.66
CA GLU A 140 4.34 28.52 -7.22
C GLU A 140 2.87 28.62 -7.66
N LEU A 141 2.25 29.81 -7.58
CA LEU A 141 0.91 30.05 -8.08
C LEU A 141 0.80 29.89 -9.61
N LEU A 142 1.85 30.22 -10.35
CA LEU A 142 1.91 29.99 -11.80
C LEU A 142 2.09 28.51 -12.14
N ILE A 143 2.95 27.78 -11.41
CA ILE A 143 3.17 26.34 -11.58
C ILE A 143 1.86 25.56 -11.35
N GLN A 144 1.03 25.97 -10.38
CA GLN A 144 -0.27 25.32 -10.14
C GLN A 144 -1.24 25.42 -11.32
N LYS A 145 -1.06 26.41 -12.21
CA LYS A 145 -1.88 26.56 -13.43
C LYS A 145 -1.47 25.60 -14.53
N LEU A 146 -0.28 24.99 -14.47
CA LEU A 146 0.26 24.07 -15.47
C LEU A 146 -0.30 22.64 -15.32
N PRO A 147 -0.21 21.78 -16.37
CA PRO A 147 -0.58 20.37 -16.29
C PRO A 147 0.22 19.62 -15.22
N ARG A 148 -0.39 18.61 -14.60
CA ARG A 148 0.18 17.89 -13.44
C ARG A 148 1.58 17.33 -13.69
N GLU A 149 1.85 16.89 -14.92
CA GLU A 149 3.11 16.31 -15.37
C GLU A 149 4.28 17.31 -15.34
N GLU A 150 3.99 18.60 -15.53
CA GLU A 150 5.00 19.67 -15.61
C GLU A 150 5.33 20.28 -14.23
N ARG A 151 4.45 20.09 -13.22
CA ARG A 151 4.57 20.79 -11.93
C ARG A 151 5.80 20.39 -11.13
N MET A 152 6.05 19.08 -11.01
CA MET A 152 7.14 18.55 -10.19
C MET A 152 8.54 18.97 -10.68
N PRO A 153 8.89 18.85 -11.98
CA PRO A 153 10.20 19.30 -12.44
C PRO A 153 10.41 20.82 -12.26
N LEU A 154 9.36 21.64 -12.44
CA LEU A 154 9.45 23.09 -12.22
C LEU A 154 9.62 23.46 -10.74
N ARG A 155 8.93 22.79 -9.82
CA ARG A 155 9.13 22.96 -8.37
C ARG A 155 10.56 22.62 -7.93
N LEU A 156 11.14 21.56 -8.51
CA LEU A 156 12.54 21.19 -8.22
C LEU A 156 13.52 22.26 -8.71
N LYS A 157 13.33 22.78 -9.94
CA LYS A 157 14.14 23.89 -10.47
C LYS A 157 14.01 25.16 -9.61
N MET A 158 12.78 25.51 -9.23
CA MET A 158 12.50 26.68 -8.38
C MET A 158 13.17 26.55 -7.01
N LYS A 159 13.11 25.37 -6.38
CA LYS A 159 13.78 25.12 -5.10
C LYS A 159 15.29 25.25 -5.22
N ALA A 160 15.90 24.66 -6.25
CA ALA A 160 17.34 24.76 -6.49
C ALA A 160 17.79 26.20 -6.75
N ALA A 161 16.94 27.03 -7.36
CA ALA A 161 17.22 28.45 -7.60
C ALA A 161 17.18 29.31 -6.33
N GLY A 162 16.43 28.89 -5.30
CA GLY A 162 16.33 29.59 -4.01
C GLY A 162 17.37 29.17 -2.97
N GLU A 163 18.14 28.11 -3.23
CA GLU A 163 19.24 27.71 -2.34
C GLU A 163 20.45 28.62 -2.58
N PRO A 164 21.05 29.22 -1.52
CA PRO A 164 22.22 30.06 -1.67
C PRO A 164 23.36 29.23 -2.25
N GLN A 165 23.76 29.52 -3.48
CA GLN A 165 24.93 28.88 -4.07
C GLN A 165 26.15 29.40 -3.33
N GLU A 166 26.89 28.50 -2.69
CA GLU A 166 28.20 28.83 -2.14
C GLU A 166 29.04 29.41 -3.27
N LYS A 167 29.37 30.70 -3.20
CA LYS A 167 30.24 31.35 -4.17
C LYS A 167 31.54 30.54 -4.21
N PRO A 168 31.91 29.93 -5.36
CA PRO A 168 33.21 29.32 -5.47
C PRO A 168 34.23 30.44 -5.32
N GLU A 169 35.01 30.41 -4.24
CA GLU A 169 36.15 31.31 -4.07
C GLU A 169 37.03 31.18 -5.32
N GLU A 170 37.27 32.30 -6.01
CA GLU A 170 38.12 32.39 -7.19
C GLU A 170 39.54 31.93 -6.85
N LYS A 171 39.81 30.64 -7.02
CA LYS A 171 41.18 30.12 -7.08
C LYS A 171 41.71 30.33 -8.52
N PRO A 172 42.94 30.87 -8.65
CA PRO A 172 43.52 31.14 -9.96
C PRO A 172 43.68 29.87 -10.77
N VAL A 173 43.35 29.97 -12.06
CA VAL A 173 43.39 28.93 -13.09
C VAL A 173 44.71 28.16 -13.04
N ALA A 174 44.65 26.93 -12.51
CA ALA A 174 45.68 25.92 -12.67
C ALA A 174 45.07 24.71 -13.39
N SER A 175 45.90 24.09 -14.21
CA SER A 175 45.61 23.08 -15.23
C SER A 175 44.55 22.04 -14.88
N THR A 176 43.85 21.59 -15.91
CA THR A 176 43.07 20.34 -16.02
C THR A 176 43.86 19.13 -15.51
N GLU A 177 43.89 18.98 -14.19
CA GLU A 177 44.20 17.73 -13.51
C GLU A 177 42.83 17.12 -13.17
N VAL A 178 42.56 15.94 -13.75
CA VAL A 178 41.40 15.14 -13.39
C VAL A 178 41.57 14.78 -11.91
N VAL A 179 40.88 15.50 -11.02
CA VAL A 179 40.82 15.19 -9.60
C VAL A 179 40.11 13.85 -9.49
N SER A 180 40.90 12.79 -9.37
CA SER A 180 40.44 11.52 -8.86
C SER A 180 40.03 11.78 -7.40
N TYR A 181 38.72 11.75 -7.12
CA TYR A 181 38.20 11.80 -5.76
C TYR A 181 38.41 10.43 -5.10
N GLU A 182 39.67 10.04 -4.89
CA GLU A 182 40.02 8.95 -3.98
C GLU A 182 39.96 9.44 -2.51
N THR A 183 38.84 10.02 -2.08
CA THR A 183 38.61 10.19 -0.62
C THR A 183 38.14 8.86 -0.06
N ARG A 184 39.09 8.06 0.44
CA ARG A 184 38.82 6.74 1.04
C ARG A 184 38.23 6.82 2.45
N ASP A 185 38.29 7.98 3.10
CA ASP A 185 37.77 8.20 4.44
C ASP A 185 36.89 9.46 4.46
N TYR A 186 35.59 9.28 4.74
CA TYR A 186 34.63 10.37 4.79
C TYR A 186 34.88 11.30 5.99
N THR A 187 35.61 10.85 7.01
CA THR A 187 35.89 11.62 8.22
C THR A 187 36.89 12.75 7.97
N THR A 188 37.68 12.68 6.90
CA THR A 188 38.68 13.69 6.56
C THR A 188 38.14 14.79 5.65
N VAL A 189 36.89 14.69 5.18
CA VAL A 189 36.25 15.69 4.32
C VAL A 189 35.60 16.75 5.21
N GLU A 190 36.03 18.00 5.05
CA GLU A 190 35.52 19.15 5.81
C GLU A 190 33.99 19.29 5.64
N GLY A 191 33.27 19.47 6.76
CA GLY A 191 31.80 19.59 6.81
C GLY A 191 31.02 18.26 6.79
N VAL A 192 31.65 17.14 6.41
CA VAL A 192 30.96 15.83 6.36
C VAL A 192 30.62 15.28 7.75
N PRO A 193 31.50 15.33 8.78
CA PRO A 193 31.14 14.90 10.13
C PRO A 193 29.94 15.66 10.72
N GLU A 194 29.86 16.97 10.52
CA GLU A 194 28.75 17.81 10.99
C GLU A 194 27.43 17.45 10.28
N LEU A 195 27.48 17.15 8.97
CA LEU A 195 26.32 16.66 8.22
C LEU A 195 25.87 15.28 8.70
N ILE A 196 26.80 14.40 9.06
CA ILE A 196 26.50 13.09 9.65
C ILE A 196 25.82 13.26 11.02
N GLU A 197 26.29 14.18 11.86
CA GLU A 197 25.68 14.45 13.17
C GLU A 197 24.27 15.04 13.02
N LEU A 198 24.10 16.01 12.13
CA LEU A 198 22.79 16.58 11.81
C LEU A 198 21.84 15.52 11.24
N GLY A 199 22.31 14.72 10.29
CA GLY A 199 21.57 13.60 9.72
C GLY A 199 21.16 12.58 10.78
N THR A 200 22.08 12.21 11.68
CA THR A 200 21.83 11.29 12.81
C THR A 200 20.75 11.86 13.73
N THR A 201 20.83 13.15 14.08
CA THR A 201 19.83 13.82 14.90
C THR A 201 18.43 13.75 14.26
N ARG A 202 18.33 14.05 12.96
CA ARG A 202 17.06 13.94 12.21
C ARG A 202 16.55 12.51 12.10
N MET A 203 17.45 11.53 11.95
CA MET A 203 17.06 10.11 11.95
C MET A 203 16.53 9.68 13.31
N VAL A 204 17.15 10.10 14.41
CA VAL A 204 16.66 9.82 15.78
C VAL A 204 15.28 10.44 16.02
N GLU A 205 15.07 11.70 15.61
CA GLU A 205 13.74 12.35 15.63
C GLU A 205 12.71 11.55 14.83
N GLY A 206 13.06 11.14 13.60
CA GLY A 206 12.20 10.33 12.74
C GLY A 206 11.83 8.98 13.34
N VAL A 207 12.80 8.26 13.95
CA VAL A 207 12.57 7.00 14.66
C VAL A 207 11.63 7.20 15.86
N ASN A 208 11.84 8.26 16.65
CA ASN A 208 10.97 8.57 17.79
C ASN A 208 9.53 8.88 17.36
N LEU A 209 9.35 9.63 16.27
CA LEU A 209 8.02 9.88 15.69
C LEU A 209 7.37 8.58 15.19
N HIS A 210 8.15 7.67 14.61
CA HIS A 210 7.66 6.36 14.19
C HIS A 210 7.20 5.50 15.38
N LEU A 211 7.98 5.46 16.47
CA LEU A 211 7.62 4.75 17.71
C LEU A 211 6.32 5.30 18.30
N ARG A 212 6.20 6.64 18.42
CA ARG A 212 4.95 7.28 18.88
C ARG A 212 3.76 6.97 17.97
N THR A 213 3.99 6.90 16.66
CA THR A 213 2.93 6.53 15.70
C THR A 213 2.49 5.08 15.91
N ALA A 214 3.41 4.17 16.24
CA ALA A 214 3.09 2.79 16.55
C ALA A 214 2.27 2.67 17.85
N ASP A 215 2.64 3.42 18.90
CA ASP A 215 1.88 3.49 20.15
C ASP A 215 0.47 4.04 19.93
N LEU A 216 0.34 5.15 19.19
CA LEU A 216 -0.96 5.72 18.83
C LEU A 216 -1.79 4.73 18.00
N ALA A 217 -1.17 4.01 17.06
CA ALA A 217 -1.85 2.99 16.28
C ALA A 217 -2.35 1.83 17.16
N LYS A 218 -1.62 1.50 18.23
CA LYS A 218 -2.03 0.51 19.23
C LYS A 218 -3.22 1.02 20.05
N ASP A 219 -3.19 2.27 20.51
CA ASP A 219 -4.32 2.88 21.23
C ASP A 219 -5.60 2.90 20.37
N ILE A 220 -5.48 3.30 19.11
CA ILE A 220 -6.60 3.28 18.16
C ILE A 220 -7.09 1.83 17.91
N ALA A 221 -6.18 0.86 17.83
CA ALA A 221 -6.55 -0.55 17.74
C ALA A 221 -7.31 -1.02 19.00
N GLY A 222 -6.95 -0.52 20.19
CA GLY A 222 -7.69 -0.68 21.45
C GLY A 222 -9.13 -0.18 21.35
N LEU A 223 -9.31 1.08 20.95
CA LEU A 223 -10.63 1.69 20.76
C LEU A 223 -11.48 0.91 19.74
N LEU A 224 -10.88 0.44 18.66
CA LEU A 224 -11.58 -0.41 17.67
C LEU A 224 -12.02 -1.74 18.27
N LEU A 225 -11.17 -2.40 19.05
CA LEU A 225 -11.53 -3.64 19.72
C LEU A 225 -12.72 -3.42 20.69
N ASP A 226 -12.71 -2.32 21.45
CA ASP A 226 -13.81 -1.96 22.34
C ASP A 226 -15.13 -1.70 21.59
N ILE A 227 -15.05 -1.07 20.42
CA ILE A 227 -16.21 -0.93 19.53
C ILE A 227 -16.72 -2.30 19.10
N TRP A 228 -15.84 -3.19 18.62
CA TRP A 228 -16.27 -4.49 18.10
C TRP A 228 -16.81 -5.42 19.18
N ARG A 229 -16.28 -5.37 20.39
CA ARG A 229 -16.77 -6.15 21.53
C ARG A 229 -18.21 -5.81 21.92
N ARG A 230 -18.64 -4.57 21.67
CA ARG A 230 -20.04 -4.13 21.87
C ARG A 230 -20.97 -4.55 20.72
N ILE A 231 -20.42 -5.06 19.62
CA ILE A 231 -21.18 -5.57 18.48
C ILE A 231 -21.30 -7.08 18.62
N SER A 232 -22.53 -7.56 18.82
CA SER A 232 -22.82 -8.98 18.86
C SER A 232 -22.87 -9.58 17.45
N ARG A 233 -22.26 -10.75 17.30
CA ARG A 233 -22.40 -11.62 16.13
C ARG A 233 -23.78 -12.28 16.14
N LYS A 234 -24.10 -13.02 15.08
CA LYS A 234 -25.39 -13.75 14.94
C LYS A 234 -25.62 -14.79 16.04
N ASP A 235 -24.56 -15.30 16.64
CA ASP A 235 -24.57 -16.24 17.77
C ASP A 235 -24.73 -15.53 19.13
N GLY A 236 -24.89 -14.20 19.15
CA GLY A 236 -25.00 -13.38 20.35
C GLY A 236 -23.67 -13.00 20.98
N MET A 237 -22.53 -13.48 20.46
CA MET A 237 -21.22 -13.30 21.08
C MET A 237 -20.53 -12.00 20.61
N PRO A 238 -19.65 -11.40 21.43
CA PRO A 238 -18.83 -10.25 21.02
C PRO A 238 -17.99 -10.53 19.76
N ASP A 239 -17.86 -9.57 18.85
CA ASP A 239 -17.01 -9.68 17.65
C ASP A 239 -15.55 -9.32 17.93
N LEU A 240 -14.78 -10.24 18.51
CA LEU A 240 -13.34 -10.01 18.77
C LEU A 240 -12.46 -9.88 17.51
N ARG A 241 -12.98 -10.26 16.34
CA ARG A 241 -12.21 -10.23 15.08
C ARG A 241 -12.48 -8.99 14.25
N GLY A 242 -13.58 -8.28 14.53
CA GLY A 242 -14.09 -7.22 13.69
C GLY A 242 -14.47 -7.72 12.29
N ASP A 243 -14.92 -8.98 12.19
CA ASP A 243 -15.22 -9.62 10.91
C ASP A 243 -16.67 -9.42 10.44
N THR A 244 -17.55 -9.01 11.35
CA THR A 244 -18.95 -8.67 11.04
C THR A 244 -19.05 -7.43 10.18
N ASP A 245 -20.12 -7.35 9.38
CA ASP A 245 -20.42 -6.18 8.56
C ASP A 245 -20.59 -4.90 9.41
N ALA A 246 -21.24 -5.02 10.58
CA ALA A 246 -21.40 -3.92 11.52
C ALA A 246 -20.05 -3.40 12.05
N ALA A 247 -19.13 -4.29 12.45
CA ALA A 247 -17.78 -3.90 12.90
C ALA A 247 -16.97 -3.24 11.78
N LYS A 248 -17.07 -3.74 10.55
CA LYS A 248 -16.43 -3.13 9.37
C LYS A 248 -16.98 -1.74 9.09
N LYS A 249 -18.31 -1.57 9.13
CA LYS A 249 -18.96 -0.26 8.96
C LYS A 249 -18.56 0.74 10.04
N ALA A 250 -18.53 0.32 11.31
CA ALA A 250 -18.09 1.17 12.41
C ALA A 250 -16.63 1.62 12.25
N THR A 251 -15.75 0.69 11.87
CA THR A 251 -14.34 0.99 11.56
C THR A 251 -14.23 2.01 10.42
N SER A 252 -14.95 1.79 9.32
CA SER A 252 -14.95 2.70 8.16
C SER A 252 -15.50 4.08 8.51
N ALA A 253 -16.54 4.16 9.34
CA ALA A 253 -17.11 5.42 9.80
C ALA A 253 -16.09 6.22 10.64
N MET A 254 -15.39 5.55 11.56
CA MET A 254 -14.34 6.16 12.38
C MET A 254 -13.20 6.72 11.50
N LEU A 255 -12.70 5.94 10.54
CA LEU A 255 -11.62 6.36 9.65
C LEU A 255 -12.06 7.50 8.71
N LYS A 256 -13.31 7.46 8.21
CA LYS A 256 -13.88 8.54 7.41
C LYS A 256 -13.97 9.84 8.21
N ALA A 257 -14.41 9.77 9.47
CA ALA A 257 -14.49 10.92 10.36
C ALA A 257 -13.11 11.57 10.61
N VAL A 258 -12.06 10.76 10.75
CA VAL A 258 -10.67 11.27 10.85
C VAL A 258 -10.27 12.00 9.58
N GLY A 259 -10.54 11.43 8.40
CA GLY A 259 -10.23 12.06 7.12
C GLY A 259 -10.95 13.40 6.93
N THR A 260 -12.24 13.48 7.28
CA THR A 260 -12.99 14.75 7.24
C THR A 260 -12.41 15.77 8.21
N LYS A 261 -12.16 15.37 9.47
CA LYS A 261 -11.63 16.28 10.48
C LYS A 261 -10.24 16.84 10.13
N LEU A 262 -9.36 16.04 9.52
CA LEU A 262 -8.04 16.50 9.08
C LEU A 262 -8.13 17.54 7.94
N LYS A 263 -9.08 17.37 7.01
CA LYS A 263 -9.32 18.36 5.96
C LYS A 263 -9.83 19.69 6.50
N ASP A 264 -10.62 19.64 7.57
CA ASP A 264 -11.15 20.85 8.23
C ASP A 264 -10.07 21.58 9.05
N GLU A 265 -9.13 20.84 9.66
CA GLU A 265 -8.12 21.39 10.58
C GLU A 265 -6.80 21.77 9.89
N GLN A 266 -6.47 21.21 8.73
CA GLN A 266 -5.21 21.45 8.04
C GLN A 266 -5.41 21.76 6.56
N PRO A 267 -4.70 22.76 6.00
CA PRO A 267 -4.67 23.03 4.56
C PRO A 267 -3.79 21.99 3.84
N ALA A 268 -4.10 20.71 4.01
CA ALA A 268 -3.40 19.61 3.36
C ALA A 268 -4.18 19.19 2.10
N ASP A 269 -3.46 18.79 1.06
CA ASP A 269 -4.07 18.24 -0.14
C ASP A 269 -4.84 16.94 0.18
N ASP A 270 -5.99 16.76 -0.46
CA ASP A 270 -6.87 15.61 -0.26
C ASP A 270 -6.15 14.26 -0.45
N TYR A 271 -5.21 14.19 -1.39
CA TYR A 271 -4.41 13.01 -1.65
C TYR A 271 -3.48 12.69 -0.46
N ASP A 272 -2.82 13.71 0.09
CA ASP A 272 -1.88 13.54 1.20
C ASP A 272 -2.60 13.09 2.48
N VAL A 273 -3.77 13.66 2.76
CA VAL A 273 -4.63 13.23 3.87
C VAL A 273 -5.05 11.76 3.68
N GLU A 274 -5.48 11.38 2.47
CA GLU A 274 -5.88 9.99 2.19
C GLU A 274 -4.70 9.03 2.36
N GLN A 275 -3.50 9.36 1.85
CA GLN A 275 -2.31 8.53 2.02
C GLN A 275 -1.90 8.41 3.49
N ALA A 276 -1.98 9.49 4.27
CA ALA A 276 -1.69 9.48 5.69
C ALA A 276 -2.66 8.57 6.46
N VAL A 277 -3.97 8.72 6.22
CA VAL A 277 -5.00 7.85 6.83
C VAL A 277 -4.80 6.39 6.43
N LYS A 278 -4.43 6.12 5.18
CA LYS A 278 -4.14 4.76 4.69
C LYS A 278 -2.91 4.14 5.36
N LYS A 279 -1.82 4.90 5.52
CA LYS A 279 -0.61 4.46 6.23
C LYS A 279 -0.93 4.16 7.70
N LEU A 280 -1.64 5.06 8.38
CA LEU A 280 -2.09 4.87 9.75
C LEU A 280 -3.00 3.64 9.89
N THR A 281 -3.92 3.44 8.95
CA THR A 281 -4.82 2.26 8.92
C THR A 281 -4.03 0.95 8.85
N ARG A 282 -2.96 0.89 8.05
CA ARG A 282 -2.07 -0.28 8.02
C ARG A 282 -1.37 -0.50 9.36
N ALA A 283 -0.83 0.56 9.97
CA ALA A 283 -0.21 0.48 11.29
C ALA A 283 -1.20 -0.04 12.35
N ILE A 284 -2.42 0.48 12.38
CA ILE A 284 -3.51 0.00 13.25
C ILE A 284 -3.78 -1.48 13.00
N GLN A 285 -3.87 -1.90 11.72
CA GLN A 285 -4.13 -3.30 11.37
C GLN A 285 -3.06 -4.25 11.91
N HIS A 286 -1.79 -3.86 11.89
CA HIS A 286 -0.71 -4.63 12.50
C HIS A 286 -0.90 -4.77 14.02
N GLN A 287 -1.21 -3.67 14.71
CA GLN A 287 -1.38 -3.63 16.17
C GLN A 287 -2.64 -4.33 16.69
N ARG A 288 -3.68 -4.53 15.86
CA ARG A 288 -4.91 -5.25 16.25
C ARG A 288 -4.66 -6.62 16.86
N SER A 289 -3.65 -7.32 16.35
CA SER A 289 -3.29 -8.64 16.86
C SER A 289 -2.70 -8.59 18.26
N ASP A 290 -1.84 -7.60 18.53
CA ASP A 290 -1.20 -7.37 19.82
C ASP A 290 -2.24 -6.95 20.87
N VAL A 291 -3.08 -5.97 20.55
CA VAL A 291 -4.16 -5.49 21.43
C VAL A 291 -5.13 -6.63 21.79
N ARG A 292 -5.53 -7.45 20.80
CA ARG A 292 -6.43 -8.58 21.08
C ARG A 292 -5.78 -9.63 21.97
N ALA A 293 -4.51 -9.93 21.75
CA ALA A 293 -3.76 -10.86 22.59
C ALA A 293 -3.62 -10.34 24.03
N GLU A 294 -3.34 -9.05 24.22
CA GLU A 294 -3.31 -8.39 25.52
C GLU A 294 -4.67 -8.42 26.21
N TYR A 295 -5.75 -8.06 25.50
CA TYR A 295 -7.11 -8.12 26.02
C TYR A 295 -7.48 -9.53 26.49
N LEU A 296 -7.25 -10.54 25.64
CA LEU A 296 -7.58 -11.93 25.97
C LEU A 296 -6.81 -12.39 27.21
N ARG A 297 -5.50 -12.14 27.30
CA ARG A 297 -4.70 -12.46 28.50
C ARG A 297 -5.19 -11.69 29.73
N GLY A 298 -5.65 -10.46 29.56
CA GLY A 298 -6.26 -9.67 30.64
C GLY A 298 -7.51 -10.32 31.24
N LEU A 299 -8.23 -11.16 30.49
CA LEU A 299 -9.40 -11.89 31.00
C LEU A 299 -9.04 -13.00 31.99
N ASP A 300 -7.77 -13.40 32.11
CA ASP A 300 -7.32 -14.36 33.12
C ASP A 300 -7.03 -13.69 34.47
N ALA A 301 -7.04 -12.35 34.54
CA ALA A 301 -6.77 -11.65 35.78
C ALA A 301 -7.91 -11.82 36.80
N ASP A 302 -7.55 -11.88 38.08
CA ASP A 302 -8.48 -11.92 39.21
C ASP A 302 -8.89 -10.49 39.63
N THR A 303 -9.34 -9.68 38.68
CA THR A 303 -9.85 -8.33 38.96
C THR A 303 -11.37 -8.24 38.72
N PRO A 304 -12.08 -7.33 39.41
CA PRO A 304 -13.51 -7.12 39.18
C PRO A 304 -13.84 -6.78 37.72
N GLU A 305 -12.96 -6.04 37.04
CA GLU A 305 -13.13 -5.68 35.63
C GLU A 305 -13.04 -6.92 34.73
N ALA A 306 -12.04 -7.77 34.93
CA ALA A 306 -11.90 -9.01 34.16
C ALA A 306 -13.10 -9.94 34.40
N GLU A 307 -13.61 -10.01 35.64
CA GLU A 307 -14.81 -10.78 35.95
C GLU A 307 -16.06 -10.25 35.23
N GLU A 308 -16.26 -8.94 35.21
CA GLU A 308 -17.36 -8.31 34.46
C GLU A 308 -17.25 -8.60 32.96
N GLU A 309 -16.05 -8.48 32.39
CA GLU A 309 -15.82 -8.76 30.98
C GLU A 309 -16.07 -10.22 30.61
N ARG A 310 -15.72 -11.16 31.51
CA ARG A 310 -16.01 -12.60 31.33
C ARG A 310 -17.51 -12.87 31.22
N LYS A 311 -18.39 -12.05 31.81
CA LYS A 311 -19.85 -12.21 31.69
C LYS A 311 -20.32 -12.07 30.24
N GLY A 312 -19.67 -11.23 29.45
CA GLY A 312 -19.93 -11.09 28.00
C GLY A 312 -19.66 -12.37 27.20
N TYR A 313 -18.94 -13.34 27.78
CA TYR A 313 -18.61 -14.62 27.17
C TYR A 313 -19.24 -15.81 27.89
N ALA A 314 -20.19 -15.60 28.81
CA ALA A 314 -20.73 -16.65 29.68
C ALA A 314 -21.23 -17.89 28.90
N ALA A 315 -21.88 -17.68 27.75
CA ALA A 315 -22.38 -18.77 26.91
C ALA A 315 -21.26 -19.59 26.24
N ILE A 316 -20.12 -18.98 25.89
CA ILE A 316 -18.94 -19.70 25.39
C ILE A 316 -18.27 -20.44 26.56
N LEU A 317 -18.06 -19.74 27.67
CA LEU A 317 -17.35 -20.25 28.85
C LEU A 317 -18.08 -21.38 29.58
N ALA A 318 -19.38 -21.56 29.34
CA ALA A 318 -20.15 -22.68 29.89
C ALA A 318 -19.55 -24.06 29.53
N ASN A 319 -18.85 -24.18 28.39
CA ASN A 319 -18.22 -25.42 27.93
C ASN A 319 -16.71 -25.45 28.17
N LYS A 320 -16.16 -24.48 28.92
CA LYS A 320 -14.71 -24.37 29.16
C LYS A 320 -14.25 -25.50 30.10
N PRO A 321 -13.21 -26.27 29.74
CA PRO A 321 -12.60 -27.24 30.66
C PRO A 321 -12.03 -26.55 31.91
N PRO A 322 -12.04 -27.22 33.08
CA PRO A 322 -11.61 -26.60 34.34
C PRO A 322 -10.13 -26.19 34.34
N ASN A 323 -9.26 -26.92 33.63
CA ASN A 323 -7.81 -26.73 33.64
C ASN A 323 -7.26 -25.91 32.44
N VAL A 324 -8.12 -25.21 31.70
CA VAL A 324 -7.71 -24.35 30.58
C VAL A 324 -7.92 -22.90 31.01
N ASP A 325 -7.04 -21.99 30.67
CA ASP A 325 -7.23 -20.56 30.98
C ASP A 325 -8.39 -19.96 30.16
N VAL A 326 -9.00 -18.89 30.64
CA VAL A 326 -10.11 -18.23 29.93
C VAL A 326 -9.60 -17.68 28.60
N SER A 327 -8.44 -17.03 28.61
CA SER A 327 -7.80 -16.48 27.42
C SER A 327 -7.54 -17.55 26.37
N ALA A 328 -6.98 -18.70 26.77
CA ALA A 328 -6.63 -19.81 25.88
C ALA A 328 -7.88 -20.43 25.25
N PHE A 329 -8.92 -20.63 26.04
CA PHE A 329 -10.18 -21.18 25.55
C PHE A 329 -10.87 -20.23 24.56
N LEU A 330 -10.93 -18.93 24.87
CA LEU A 330 -11.50 -17.94 23.96
C LEU A 330 -10.65 -17.76 22.70
N ALA A 331 -9.32 -17.78 22.82
CA ALA A 331 -8.42 -17.70 21.68
C ALA A 331 -8.66 -18.85 20.68
N ASP A 332 -8.82 -20.08 21.17
CA ASP A 332 -9.16 -21.24 20.35
C ASP A 332 -10.54 -21.10 19.70
N PHE A 333 -11.56 -20.73 20.48
CA PHE A 333 -12.93 -20.52 19.98
C PHE A 333 -12.97 -19.49 18.82
N TYR A 334 -12.31 -18.34 18.99
CA TYR A 334 -12.25 -17.30 17.96
C TYR A 334 -11.21 -17.58 16.86
N ARG A 335 -10.39 -18.63 17.00
CA ARG A 335 -9.26 -18.97 16.11
C ARG A 335 -8.26 -17.83 15.98
N VAL A 336 -7.86 -17.26 17.12
CA VAL A 336 -6.88 -16.19 17.22
C VAL A 336 -5.69 -16.64 18.07
N LYS A 337 -4.54 -16.01 17.88
CA LYS A 337 -3.34 -16.33 18.67
C LYS A 337 -3.35 -15.54 19.97
N LEU A 338 -2.85 -16.16 21.05
CA LEU A 338 -2.60 -15.49 22.35
C LEU A 338 -1.34 -14.64 22.38
N LYS A 339 -0.45 -14.81 21.41
CA LYS A 339 0.70 -13.93 21.20
C LYS A 339 0.41 -12.94 20.09
N GLY A 340 0.75 -11.70 20.36
CA GLY A 340 0.68 -10.62 19.39
C GLY A 340 1.70 -10.78 18.26
N GLN A 341 1.53 -10.08 17.13
CA GLN A 341 2.51 -10.09 16.05
C GLN A 341 3.85 -9.48 16.47
N THR A 342 3.83 -8.46 17.33
CA THR A 342 5.05 -7.82 17.85
C THR A 342 5.83 -8.77 18.76
N GLU A 343 5.14 -9.50 19.62
CA GLU A 343 5.75 -10.54 20.48
C GLU A 343 6.35 -11.67 19.63
N LEU A 344 5.60 -12.17 18.64
CA LEU A 344 6.08 -13.20 17.73
C LEU A 344 7.30 -12.73 16.91
N ALA A 345 7.29 -11.49 16.43
CA ALA A 345 8.41 -10.91 15.72
C ALA A 345 9.65 -10.77 16.62
N ARG A 346 9.45 -10.35 17.88
CA ARG A 346 10.53 -10.26 18.88
C ARG A 346 11.12 -11.63 19.21
N GLU A 347 10.28 -12.65 19.38
CA GLU A 347 10.73 -14.04 19.62
C GLU A 347 11.56 -14.55 18.44
N ARG A 348 11.09 -14.35 17.21
CA ARG A 348 11.84 -14.70 15.99
C ARG A 348 13.18 -13.96 15.91
N TRP A 349 13.19 -12.67 16.22
CA TRP A 349 14.41 -11.87 16.22
C TRP A 349 15.42 -12.39 17.25
N HIS A 350 15.00 -12.70 18.48
CA HIS A 350 15.87 -13.27 19.50
C HIS A 350 16.36 -14.68 19.14
N GLN A 351 15.50 -15.53 18.57
CA GLN A 351 15.90 -16.85 18.09
C GLN A 351 16.96 -16.73 16.98
N LYS A 352 16.72 -15.87 16.00
CA LYS A 352 17.70 -15.57 14.94
C LYS A 352 19.03 -15.09 15.51
N LYS A 353 19.00 -14.15 16.45
CA LYS A 353 20.21 -13.64 17.11
C LYS A 353 20.94 -14.70 17.93
N ALA A 354 20.21 -15.60 18.58
CA ALA A 354 20.80 -16.69 19.34
C ALA A 354 21.49 -17.72 18.43
N LEU A 355 20.88 -18.05 17.29
CA LEU A 355 21.47 -18.92 16.27
C LEU A 355 22.73 -18.28 15.65
N GLU A 356 22.65 -17.00 15.25
CA GLU A 356 23.81 -16.24 14.76
C GLU A 356 24.97 -16.25 15.78
N ALA A 357 24.67 -16.08 17.08
CA ALA A 357 25.66 -16.11 18.14
C ALA A 357 26.23 -17.52 18.42
N ALA A 358 25.46 -18.58 18.15
CA ALA A 358 25.90 -19.97 18.29
C ALA A 358 26.85 -20.40 17.16
N GLY A 359 27.09 -19.55 16.16
CA GLY A 359 27.89 -19.90 14.97
C GLY A 359 27.19 -20.89 14.04
N GLU A 360 25.94 -21.27 14.35
CA GLU A 360 25.01 -21.85 13.40
C GLU A 360 24.58 -20.70 12.49
N GLY A 361 25.33 -20.51 11.40
CA GLY A 361 25.08 -19.46 10.43
C GLY A 361 23.60 -19.45 10.08
N VAL A 362 22.88 -18.41 10.53
CA VAL A 362 21.57 -18.10 9.98
C VAL A 362 21.85 -17.49 8.63
N GLU A 363 22.18 -18.35 7.69
CA GLU A 363 22.15 -18.02 6.28
C GLU A 363 20.75 -17.45 6.05
N SER A 364 20.78 -16.20 5.58
CA SER A 364 19.62 -15.38 5.31
C SER A 364 18.54 -16.22 4.62
N GLU A 365 17.28 -16.03 5.01
CA GLU A 365 16.05 -16.65 4.45
C GLU A 365 15.81 -16.36 2.95
N LEU A 366 16.87 -16.04 2.20
CA LEU A 366 16.95 -15.87 0.75
C LEU A 366 18.10 -16.68 0.10
N GLU A 367 18.90 -17.45 0.85
CA GLU A 367 19.95 -18.32 0.30
C GLU A 367 19.71 -19.78 0.73
N GLU A 368 19.42 -20.60 -0.29
CA GLU A 368 19.49 -22.07 -0.35
C GLU A 368 18.95 -22.86 0.87
N GLU A 369 17.62 -23.08 0.91
CA GLU A 369 17.12 -24.30 1.58
C GLU A 369 17.90 -25.50 1.02
N GLU A 370 18.52 -26.31 1.90
CA GLU A 370 19.21 -27.54 1.51
C GLU A 370 18.29 -28.31 0.54
N THR A 371 18.85 -28.72 -0.60
CA THR A 371 18.06 -29.25 -1.73
C THR A 371 17.10 -30.35 -1.28
N ASP A 372 17.50 -31.15 -0.29
CA ASP A 372 16.70 -32.23 0.29
C ASP A 372 15.49 -31.71 1.09
N GLU A 373 15.63 -30.64 1.89
CA GLU A 373 14.54 -30.06 2.67
C GLU A 373 13.51 -29.37 1.75
N ARG A 374 14.00 -28.66 0.73
CA ARG A 374 13.15 -28.05 -0.30
C ARG A 374 12.35 -29.11 -1.06
N VAL A 375 13.02 -30.18 -1.51
CA VAL A 375 12.35 -31.30 -2.20
C VAL A 375 11.31 -31.95 -1.29
N ALA A 376 11.63 -32.19 -0.01
CA ALA A 376 10.68 -32.75 0.95
C ALA A 376 9.46 -31.85 1.17
N LYS A 377 9.64 -30.52 1.34
CA LYS A 377 8.55 -29.55 1.50
C LYS A 377 7.64 -29.51 0.28
N VAL A 378 8.22 -29.46 -0.93
CA VAL A 378 7.45 -29.45 -2.18
C VAL A 378 6.61 -30.72 -2.33
N VAL A 379 7.20 -31.90 -2.07
CA VAL A 379 6.48 -33.19 -2.14
C VAL A 379 5.37 -33.27 -1.09
N GLN A 380 5.64 -32.87 0.16
CA GLN A 380 4.64 -32.86 1.23
C GLN A 380 3.45 -31.94 0.91
N GLN A 381 3.73 -30.75 0.39
CA GLN A 381 2.70 -29.79 -0.01
C GLN A 381 1.86 -30.32 -1.18
N LEU A 382 2.50 -30.93 -2.19
CA LEU A 382 1.81 -31.55 -3.32
C LEU A 382 0.88 -32.69 -2.86
N VAL A 383 1.33 -33.57 -1.97
CA VAL A 383 0.51 -34.65 -1.40
C VAL A 383 -0.68 -34.09 -0.62
N LYS A 384 -0.46 -33.04 0.17
CA LYS A 384 -1.52 -32.37 0.93
C LYS A 384 -2.58 -31.77 0.01
N ASP A 385 -2.16 -31.07 -1.03
CA ASP A 385 -3.07 -30.41 -1.98
C ASP A 385 -3.87 -31.42 -2.79
N ILE A 386 -3.23 -32.52 -3.25
CA ILE A 386 -3.93 -33.62 -3.95
C ILE A 386 -4.96 -34.29 -3.03
N LYS A 387 -4.65 -34.51 -1.75
CA LYS A 387 -5.59 -35.10 -0.78
C LYS A 387 -6.74 -34.16 -0.40
N ALA A 388 -6.51 -32.84 -0.46
CA ALA A 388 -7.54 -31.85 -0.17
C ALA A 388 -8.53 -31.67 -1.34
N ALA A 389 -8.12 -32.03 -2.56
CA ALA A 389 -8.96 -31.98 -3.73
C ALA A 389 -10.08 -33.04 -3.64
N ARG A 390 -11.34 -32.61 -3.78
CA ARG A 390 -12.51 -33.48 -3.71
C ARG A 390 -12.91 -33.92 -5.13
N PRO A 391 -12.96 -35.22 -5.45
CA PRO A 391 -13.35 -35.70 -6.78
C PRO A 391 -14.67 -35.11 -7.28
N GLU A 392 -15.62 -34.86 -6.38
CA GLU A 392 -16.94 -34.31 -6.66
C GLU A 392 -16.87 -32.89 -7.25
N ASP A 393 -15.84 -32.11 -6.90
CA ASP A 393 -15.61 -30.77 -7.44
C ASP A 393 -15.16 -30.83 -8.92
N PHE A 394 -14.54 -31.93 -9.35
CA PHE A 394 -14.13 -32.16 -10.75
C PHE A 394 -15.27 -32.75 -11.58
N GLU A 395 -16.10 -33.62 -10.99
CA GLU A 395 -17.26 -34.21 -11.66
C GLU A 395 -18.33 -33.16 -12.00
N SER A 396 -18.50 -32.16 -11.12
CA SER A 396 -19.46 -31.07 -11.29
C SER A 396 -18.97 -29.90 -12.13
N ALA A 397 -17.69 -29.89 -12.54
CA ALA A 397 -17.16 -28.87 -13.43
C ALA A 397 -17.73 -28.97 -14.86
N SER A 398 -17.71 -27.87 -15.62
CA SER A 398 -18.11 -27.89 -17.04
C SER A 398 -17.18 -28.78 -17.87
N GLU A 399 -17.67 -29.34 -18.99
CA GLU A 399 -16.87 -30.22 -19.85
C GLU A 399 -15.61 -29.53 -20.40
N GLU A 400 -15.71 -28.24 -20.75
CA GLU A 400 -14.56 -27.43 -21.15
C GLU A 400 -13.53 -27.28 -20.01
N THR A 401 -13.99 -27.03 -18.78
CA THR A 401 -13.11 -26.98 -17.60
C THR A 401 -12.49 -28.35 -17.34
N LYS A 402 -13.23 -29.45 -17.51
CA LYS A 402 -12.70 -30.81 -17.35
C LYS A 402 -11.63 -31.14 -18.39
N GLU A 403 -11.79 -30.68 -19.62
CA GLU A 403 -10.80 -30.88 -20.69
C GLU A 403 -9.50 -30.12 -20.39
N GLN A 404 -9.60 -28.85 -20.00
CA GLN A 404 -8.45 -28.04 -19.58
C GLN A 404 -7.76 -28.62 -18.33
N LEU A 405 -8.54 -29.01 -17.33
CA LEU A 405 -8.01 -29.64 -16.12
C LEU A 405 -7.37 -31.00 -16.41
N ARG A 406 -7.90 -31.79 -17.36
CA ARG A 406 -7.28 -33.05 -17.78
C ARG A 406 -5.89 -32.80 -18.37
N ALA A 407 -5.74 -31.81 -19.26
CA ALA A 407 -4.44 -31.46 -19.83
C ALA A 407 -3.43 -31.04 -18.74
N GLN A 408 -3.85 -30.21 -17.78
CA GLN A 408 -3.00 -29.79 -16.66
C GLN A 408 -2.66 -30.95 -15.72
N LEU A 409 -3.61 -31.83 -15.42
CA LEU A 409 -3.38 -33.02 -14.59
C LEU A 409 -2.43 -34.02 -15.29
N GLU A 410 -2.50 -34.14 -16.62
CA GLU A 410 -1.55 -34.94 -17.41
C GLU A 410 -0.13 -34.34 -17.37
N GLU A 411 -0.01 -33.01 -17.44
CA GLU A 411 1.28 -32.32 -17.29
C GLU A 411 1.87 -32.49 -15.88
N ILE A 412 1.06 -32.33 -14.84
CA ILE A 412 1.45 -32.60 -13.45
C ILE A 412 1.87 -34.07 -13.29
N ASN A 413 1.14 -35.02 -13.86
CA ASN A 413 1.50 -36.44 -13.82
C ASN A 413 2.82 -36.71 -14.55
N ARG A 414 3.09 -36.03 -15.68
CA ARG A 414 4.37 -36.11 -16.37
C ARG A 414 5.52 -35.58 -15.50
N ALA A 415 5.32 -34.44 -14.84
CA ALA A 415 6.30 -33.87 -13.91
C ALA A 415 6.55 -34.79 -12.71
N ILE A 416 5.51 -35.36 -12.11
CA ILE A 416 5.62 -36.34 -11.01
C ILE A 416 6.39 -37.57 -11.46
N LYS A 417 6.10 -38.12 -12.65
CA LYS A 417 6.87 -39.26 -13.20
C LYS A 417 8.33 -38.91 -13.41
N ALA A 418 8.64 -37.70 -13.90
CA ALA A 418 10.02 -37.25 -14.04
C ALA A 418 10.73 -37.13 -12.68
N MET A 419 10.05 -36.61 -11.65
CA MET A 419 10.56 -36.55 -10.27
C MET A 419 10.81 -37.96 -9.71
N ILE A 420 9.88 -38.91 -9.91
CA ILE A 420 10.05 -40.30 -9.49
C ILE A 420 11.27 -40.94 -10.17
N THR A 421 11.42 -40.75 -11.48
CA THR A 421 12.58 -41.26 -12.23
C THR A 421 13.89 -40.64 -11.75
N ALA A 422 13.89 -39.38 -11.32
CA ALA A 422 15.08 -38.71 -10.79
C ALA A 422 15.48 -39.16 -9.38
N VAL A 423 14.60 -39.87 -8.66
CA VAL A 423 14.83 -40.38 -7.30
C VAL A 423 15.27 -41.86 -7.30
N ILE A 424 15.15 -42.57 -8.44
CA ILE A 424 15.61 -43.95 -8.65
C ILE A 424 17.00 -43.92 -9.27
#